data_AF-A0A3D3T6G0-F1
#
_entry.id   AF-A0A3D3T6G0-F1
#
_cell.length_a   1.000
_cell.length_b   1.000
_cell.length_c   1.000
_cell.angle_alpha   90.00
_cell.angle_beta   90.00
_cell.angle_gamma   90.00
#
_symmetry.space_group_name_H-M   'P 1'
#
loop_
_entity.id
_entity.type
_entity.pdbx_description
1 polymer ?
#
loop_
_entity_poly.entity_id
_entity_poly.type
_entity_poly.pdbx_seq_one_letter_code
_entity_poly.pdbx_strand_id
1 'polypeptide(L)'
;MRNTTHPSIDLSELDFDPNALRAKYREERDKRLRPEGASQYQEVTGDFSHYIDDPYIEEKIVREPLNDEVEVIIVGGGFGGLLAGARLREAGINDIRVIEKGGDFGGTWYW
;
A
#
# COMPACT_ATOMS: atom_id res chain seq x y z
N MET A 1 -12.11 -26.84 -6.96
CA MET A 1 -12.85 -26.03 -5.96
C MET A 1 -12.60 -26.65 -4.58
N ARG A 2 -11.81 -26.01 -3.72
CA ARG A 2 -11.60 -26.51 -2.34
C ARG A 2 -12.72 -25.96 -1.47
N ASN A 3 -13.56 -26.86 -0.96
CA ASN A 3 -14.63 -26.55 -0.03
C ASN A 3 -14.01 -26.34 1.36
N THR A 4 -13.69 -25.10 1.74
CA THR A 4 -13.21 -24.79 3.08
C THR A 4 -14.42 -24.61 3.99
N THR A 5 -14.83 -25.67 4.67
CA THR A 5 -15.72 -25.58 5.84
C THR A 5 -14.97 -24.83 6.93
N HIS A 6 -15.31 -23.56 7.15
CA HIS A 6 -14.87 -22.87 8.36
C HIS A 6 -15.49 -23.58 9.57
N PRO A 7 -14.71 -23.98 10.59
CA PRO A 7 -15.29 -24.51 11.81
C PRO A 7 -16.22 -23.43 12.40
N SER A 8 -17.48 -23.79 12.63
CA SER A 8 -18.42 -22.96 13.37
C SER A 8 -17.95 -22.89 14.81
N ILE A 9 -17.53 -21.71 15.27
CA ILE A 9 -17.19 -21.48 16.68
C ILE A 9 -18.48 -21.52 17.48
N ASP A 10 -18.57 -22.42 18.45
CA ASP A 10 -19.61 -22.36 19.47
C ASP A 10 -19.33 -21.17 20.39
N LEU A 11 -20.21 -20.19 20.35
CA LEU A 11 -20.07 -18.96 21.14
C LEU A 11 -20.21 -19.21 22.65
N SER A 12 -20.75 -20.36 23.05
CA SER A 12 -20.89 -20.75 24.46
C SER A 12 -19.59 -21.26 25.09
N GLU A 13 -18.60 -21.63 24.28
CA GLU A 13 -17.28 -22.07 24.74
C GLU A 13 -16.31 -20.90 25.01
N LEU A 14 -16.72 -19.67 24.68
CA LEU A 14 -15.90 -18.48 24.90
C LEU A 14 -15.89 -18.08 26.38
N ASP A 15 -14.73 -17.67 26.87
CA ASP A 15 -14.53 -17.15 28.23
C ASP A 15 -15.01 -15.69 28.39
N PHE A 16 -15.59 -15.10 27.35
CA PHE A 16 -16.15 -13.74 27.34
C PHE A 16 -17.50 -13.70 26.60
N ASP A 17 -18.30 -12.67 26.87
CA ASP A 17 -19.55 -12.41 26.14
C ASP A 17 -19.26 -11.75 24.77
N PRO A 18 -19.43 -12.46 23.64
CA PRO A 18 -19.17 -11.90 22.32
C PRO A 18 -20.14 -10.77 21.94
N ASN A 19 -21.33 -10.72 22.52
CA ASN A 19 -22.29 -9.65 22.27
C ASN A 19 -21.90 -8.38 23.00
N ALA A 20 -21.47 -8.49 24.26
CA ALA A 20 -20.88 -7.37 25.00
C ALA A 20 -19.63 -6.83 24.31
N LEU A 21 -18.73 -7.70 23.83
CA LEU A 21 -17.54 -7.28 23.08
C LEU A 21 -17.91 -6.52 21.80
N ARG A 22 -18.86 -7.05 21.01
CA ARG A 22 -19.36 -6.36 19.80
C ARG A 22 -20.02 -5.03 20.14
N ALA A 23 -20.75 -4.93 21.25
CA ALA A 23 -21.33 -3.68 21.70
C ALA A 23 -20.26 -2.65 22.04
N LYS A 24 -19.19 -3.08 22.73
CA LYS A 24 -18.05 -2.22 23.03
C LYS A 24 -17.34 -1.74 21.77
N TYR A 25 -17.13 -2.61 20.78
CA TYR A 25 -16.57 -2.22 19.48
C TYR A 25 -17.42 -1.17 18.75
N ARG A 26 -18.76 -1.29 18.78
CA ARG A 26 -19.65 -0.27 18.20
C ARG A 26 -19.51 1.07 18.92
N GLU A 27 -19.55 1.06 20.25
CA GLU A 27 -19.37 2.27 21.06
C GLU A 27 -18.04 2.98 20.74
N GLU A 28 -16.94 2.23 20.62
CA GLU A 28 -15.62 2.80 20.29
C GLU A 28 -15.48 3.27 18.85
N ARG A 29 -16.12 2.57 17.89
CA ARG A 29 -16.23 3.03 16.50
C ARG A 29 -17.00 4.35 16.42
N ASP A 30 -18.16 4.43 17.07
CA ASP A 30 -19.08 5.56 16.96
C ASP A 30 -18.45 6.86 17.51
N LYS A 31 -17.55 6.78 18.49
CA LYS A 31 -16.73 7.93 18.96
C LYS A 31 -15.82 8.54 17.88
N ARG A 32 -15.41 7.74 16.90
CA ARG A 32 -14.41 8.08 15.87
C ARG A 32 -15.03 8.25 14.48
N LEU A 33 -16.32 7.99 14.33
CA LEU A 33 -17.02 8.35 13.10
C LEU A 33 -16.98 9.87 12.93
N ARG A 34 -16.53 10.29 11.75
CA ARG A 34 -16.41 11.70 11.34
C ARG A 34 -17.19 11.86 10.05
N PRO A 35 -18.19 12.76 9.97
CA PRO A 35 -18.97 12.96 8.75
C PRO A 35 -18.11 13.44 7.57
N GLU A 36 -16.97 14.07 7.85
CA GLU A 36 -16.00 14.53 6.86
C GLU A 36 -15.24 13.35 6.20
N GLY A 37 -15.16 12.17 6.85
CA GLY A 37 -14.44 11.03 6.30
C GLY A 37 -12.97 11.35 6.05
N ALA A 38 -12.47 11.09 4.84
CA ALA A 38 -11.07 11.35 4.49
C ALA A 38 -10.72 12.85 4.39
N SER A 39 -11.70 13.75 4.21
CA SER A 39 -11.44 15.19 4.12
C SER A 39 -11.06 15.82 5.46
N GLN A 40 -11.09 15.05 6.56
CA GLN A 40 -10.53 15.46 7.84
C GLN A 40 -8.99 15.61 7.81
N TYR A 41 -8.33 15.06 6.79
CA TYR A 41 -6.88 15.13 6.62
C TYR A 41 -6.50 16.23 5.63
N GLN A 42 -5.46 16.99 5.97
CA GLN A 42 -4.89 17.99 5.08
C GLN A 42 -3.87 17.33 4.16
N GLU A 43 -3.97 17.61 2.87
CA GLU A 43 -2.95 17.18 1.91
C GLU A 43 -1.63 17.93 2.17
N VAL A 44 -0.53 17.22 2.02
CA VAL A 44 0.83 17.71 2.25
C VAL A 44 1.29 18.58 1.07
N THR A 45 0.69 19.76 0.96
CA THR A 45 0.89 20.74 -0.12
C THR A 45 1.36 22.08 0.44
N GLY A 46 1.83 22.97 -0.43
CA GLY A 46 2.34 24.29 -0.03
C GLY A 46 3.53 24.16 0.93
N ASP A 47 3.45 24.82 2.09
CA ASP A 47 4.50 24.81 3.11
C ASP A 47 4.86 23.41 3.61
N PHE A 48 3.95 22.44 3.47
CA PHE A 48 4.16 21.06 3.91
C PHE A 48 4.80 20.16 2.84
N SER A 49 5.01 20.63 1.60
CA SER A 49 5.44 19.77 0.49
C SER A 49 6.77 19.05 0.74
N HIS A 50 7.64 19.61 1.58
CA HIS A 50 8.92 18.98 1.92
C HIS A 50 8.78 17.64 2.66
N TYR A 51 7.63 17.35 3.28
CA TYR A 51 7.37 16.06 3.93
C TYR A 51 7.15 14.90 2.95
N ILE A 52 6.97 15.18 1.65
CA ILE A 52 6.88 14.14 0.60
C ILE A 52 8.16 14.02 -0.22
N ASP A 53 9.18 14.82 0.09
CA ASP A 53 10.49 14.71 -0.54
C ASP A 53 11.20 13.46 -0.02
N ASP A 54 12.14 12.97 -0.83
CA ASP A 54 12.94 11.81 -0.47
C ASP A 54 14.01 12.20 0.56
N PRO A 55 13.91 11.70 1.82
CA PRO A 55 14.85 12.10 2.87
C PRO A 55 16.16 11.29 2.81
N TYR A 56 16.26 10.29 1.94
CA TYR A 56 17.38 9.34 1.90
C TYR A 56 18.41 9.65 0.81
N ILE A 57 18.14 10.63 -0.05
CA ILE A 57 19.09 11.12 -1.05
C ILE A 57 19.67 12.46 -0.63
N GLU A 58 21.00 12.59 -0.71
CA GLU A 58 21.69 13.86 -0.44
C GLU A 58 21.48 14.87 -1.57
N GLU A 59 21.39 14.38 -2.81
CA GLU A 59 21.21 15.19 -4.01
C GLU A 59 20.14 14.58 -4.92
N LYS A 60 19.46 15.44 -5.67
CA LYS A 60 18.44 15.01 -6.63
C LYS A 60 19.09 14.22 -7.76
N ILE A 61 18.56 13.02 -8.02
CA ILE A 61 18.97 12.20 -9.15
C ILE A 61 18.51 12.87 -10.45
N VAL A 62 19.47 13.34 -11.26
CA VAL A 62 19.21 13.93 -12.57
C VAL A 62 19.52 12.91 -13.67
N ARG A 63 18.54 12.63 -14.51
CA ARG A 63 18.65 11.75 -15.68
C ARG A 63 17.83 12.30 -16.83
N GLU A 64 18.27 12.06 -18.06
CA GLU A 64 17.55 12.47 -19.26
C GLU A 64 16.18 11.75 -19.35
N PRO A 65 15.14 12.45 -19.85
CA PRO A 65 13.85 11.82 -20.06
C PRO A 65 13.93 10.74 -21.15
N LEU A 66 13.20 9.65 -20.95
CA LEU A 66 13.03 8.59 -21.93
C LEU A 66 11.72 8.84 -22.71
N ASN A 67 11.81 8.89 -24.05
CA ASN A 67 10.69 9.15 -24.97
C ASN A 67 10.39 7.97 -25.89
N ASP A 68 10.75 6.77 -25.45
CA ASP A 68 10.54 5.50 -26.13
C ASP A 68 9.30 4.76 -25.62
N GLU A 69 8.91 3.72 -26.36
CA GLU A 69 7.82 2.82 -25.99
C GLU A 69 8.38 1.55 -25.35
N VAL A 70 7.64 0.99 -24.40
CA VAL A 70 7.93 -0.30 -23.79
C VAL A 70 6.67 -1.15 -23.73
N GLU A 71 6.80 -2.47 -23.79
CA GLU A 71 5.67 -3.40 -23.71
C GLU A 71 4.91 -3.29 -22.37
N VAL A 72 5.63 -3.18 -21.25
CA VAL A 72 5.02 -3.04 -19.92
C VAL A 72 5.70 -1.98 -19.06
N ILE A 73 4.89 -1.08 -18.50
CA ILE A 73 5.30 -0.13 -17.45
C ILE A 73 4.81 -0.64 -16.09
N ILE A 74 5.70 -0.63 -15.10
CA ILE A 74 5.41 -0.88 -13.69
C ILE A 74 5.66 0.40 -12.92
N VAL A 75 4.63 0.95 -12.29
CA VAL A 75 4.74 2.11 -11.40
C VAL A 75 4.88 1.63 -9.96
N GLY A 76 6.04 1.90 -9.35
CA GLY A 76 6.42 1.47 -8.01
C GLY A 76 7.52 0.40 -8.01
N GLY A 77 8.65 0.72 -7.39
CA GLY A 77 9.83 -0.13 -7.17
C GLY A 77 9.81 -0.88 -5.84
N GLY A 78 8.64 -1.06 -5.22
CA GLY A 78 8.48 -1.93 -4.05
C GLY A 78 8.38 -3.41 -4.42
N PHE A 79 8.28 -4.29 -3.41
CA PHE A 79 8.17 -5.73 -3.64
C PHE A 79 7.02 -6.14 -4.58
N GLY A 80 5.89 -5.44 -4.56
CA GLY A 80 4.79 -5.70 -5.50
C GLY A 80 5.20 -5.50 -6.96
N GLY A 81 5.85 -4.37 -7.27
CA GLY A 81 6.33 -4.07 -8.62
C GLY A 81 7.51 -4.95 -9.04
N LEU A 82 8.45 -5.21 -8.13
CA LEU A 82 9.58 -6.11 -8.39
C LEU A 82 9.11 -7.55 -8.65
N LEU A 83 8.14 -8.06 -7.88
CA LEU A 83 7.58 -9.38 -8.10
C LEU A 83 6.80 -9.44 -9.43
N ALA A 84 6.02 -8.40 -9.75
CA ALA A 84 5.34 -8.31 -11.05
C ALA A 84 6.35 -8.36 -12.20
N GLY A 85 7.44 -7.58 -12.11
CA GLY A 85 8.53 -7.59 -13.09
C GLY A 85 9.18 -8.97 -13.22
N ALA A 86 9.48 -9.63 -12.09
CA ALA A 86 10.02 -10.99 -12.10
C ALA A 86 9.09 -11.99 -12.81
N ARG A 87 7.78 -11.95 -12.51
CA ARG A 87 6.78 -12.84 -13.13
C ARG A 87 6.59 -12.58 -14.63
N LEU A 88 6.65 -11.32 -15.06
CA LEU A 88 6.59 -10.98 -16.48
C LEU A 88 7.81 -11.51 -17.22
N ARG A 89 9.01 -11.37 -16.64
CA ARG A 89 10.25 -11.94 -17.20
C ARG A 89 10.19 -13.47 -17.28
N GLU A 90 9.71 -14.14 -16.23
CA GLU A 90 9.48 -15.59 -16.25
C GLU A 90 8.50 -16.02 -17.36
N ALA A 91 7.50 -15.18 -17.67
CA ALA A 91 6.54 -15.41 -18.76
C ALA A 91 7.08 -15.04 -20.15
N GLY A 92 8.33 -14.60 -20.27
CA GLY A 92 8.99 -14.26 -21.53
C GLY A 92 8.84 -12.80 -21.97
N ILE A 93 8.18 -11.95 -21.17
CA ILE A 93 8.06 -10.51 -21.43
C ILE A 93 9.30 -9.83 -20.83
N ASN A 94 10.15 -9.28 -21.69
CA ASN A 94 11.45 -8.72 -21.27
C ASN A 94 11.53 -7.20 -21.40
N ASP A 95 10.67 -6.60 -22.22
CA ASP A 95 10.61 -5.16 -22.44
C ASP A 95 9.74 -4.50 -21.36
N ILE A 96 10.35 -4.29 -20.20
CA ILE A 96 9.70 -3.81 -18.99
C ILE A 96 10.44 -2.59 -18.46
N ARG A 97 9.70 -1.56 -18.07
CA ARG A 97 10.24 -0.40 -17.33
C ARG A 97 9.59 -0.28 -15.96
N VAL A 98 10.42 -0.19 -14.92
CA VAL A 98 9.97 0.17 -13.57
C VAL A 98 10.23 1.67 -13.35
N ILE A 99 9.23 2.38 -12.86
CA ILE A 99 9.31 3.80 -12.51
C ILE A 99 9.04 3.94 -11.02
N GLU A 100 10.02 4.43 -10.26
CA GLU A 100 9.95 4.68 -8.82
C GLU A 100 10.20 6.17 -8.55
N LYS A 101 9.47 6.72 -7.57
CA LYS A 101 9.63 8.10 -7.11
C LYS A 101 10.84 8.22 -6.16
N GLY A 102 11.02 7.23 -5.29
CA GLY A 102 12.16 7.13 -4.38
C GLY A 102 13.47 6.95 -5.15
N GLY A 103 14.57 7.28 -4.49
CA GLY A 103 15.91 7.22 -5.06
C GLY A 103 16.41 5.81 -5.32
N ASP A 104 15.81 4.79 -4.71
CA ASP A 104 16.12 3.37 -4.91
C ASP A 104 14.88 2.47 -4.73
N PHE A 105 15.04 1.17 -4.93
CA PHE A 105 13.99 0.17 -4.74
C PHE A 105 13.69 -0.11 -3.27
N GLY A 106 12.46 -0.55 -2.99
CA GLY A 106 12.04 -1.00 -1.66
C GLY A 106 10.59 -0.66 -1.34
N GLY A 107 10.04 0.39 -1.96
CA GLY A 107 8.67 0.85 -1.69
C GLY A 107 8.52 1.23 -0.22
N THR A 108 7.57 0.65 0.50
CA THR A 108 7.41 0.85 1.95
C THR A 108 8.67 0.56 2.78
N TRP A 109 9.62 -0.21 2.27
CA TRP A 109 10.87 -0.52 2.96
C TRP A 109 12.02 0.43 2.59
N TYR A 110 11.78 1.30 1.61
CA TYR A 110 12.67 2.40 1.24
C TYR A 110 12.29 3.68 2.00
N TRP A 111 10.98 4.02 1.98
CA TRP A 111 10.39 5.17 2.69
C TRP A 111 10.34 4.99 4.20
#